data_AF-A0A2E0RT33-F1
#
_entry.id   AF-A0A2E0RT33-F1
#
_cell.length_a   1.000
_cell.length_b   1.000
_cell.length_c   1.000
_cell.angle_alpha   90.00
_cell.angle_beta   90.00
_cell.angle_gamma   90.00
#
_symmetry.space_group_name_H-M   'P 1'
#
loop_
_entity.id
_entity.type
_entity.pdbx_description
1 polymer ?
#
loop_
_entity_poly.entity_id
_entity_poly.type
_entity_poly.pdbx_seq_one_letter_code
_entity_poly.pdbx_strand_id
1 'polypeptide(L)' 'LVPHPRTFERRFVLTPLEEVAPERCPDGWRDALPPDEVTPRGQLRR' A
#
# COMPACT_ATOMS: atom_id res chain seq x y z
N LEU A 1 16.49 -5.90 -7.17
CA LEU A 1 15.86 -4.77 -7.90
C LEU A 1 15.22 -3.86 -6.86
N VAL A 2 15.45 -2.55 -6.96
CA VAL A 2 14.74 -1.53 -6.16
C VAL A 2 14.10 -0.55 -7.15
N PRO A 3 12.78 -0.28 -7.03
CA PRO A 3 11.82 -0.93 -6.13
C PRO A 3 11.56 -2.41 -6.49
N HIS A 4 10.83 -3.13 -5.64
CA HIS A 4 10.38 -4.49 -5.95
C HIS A 4 9.47 -4.46 -7.19
N PRO A 5 9.62 -5.38 -8.16
CA PRO A 5 8.92 -5.29 -9.45
C PRO A 5 7.38 -5.33 -9.32
N ARG A 6 6.88 -5.96 -8.26
CA ARG A 6 5.43 -6.08 -7.96
C ARG A 6 4.95 -5.22 -6.80
N THR A 7 5.66 -4.14 -6.47
CA THR A 7 5.28 -3.29 -5.32
C THR A 7 3.88 -2.69 -5.49
N PHE A 8 3.49 -2.39 -6.74
CA PHE A 8 2.22 -1.74 -7.07
C PHE A 8 1.05 -2.72 -7.27
N GLU A 9 1.29 -4.02 -7.12
CA GLU A 9 0.26 -5.07 -7.31
C GLU A 9 -0.39 -5.51 -5.99
N ARG A 10 0.01 -4.91 -4.85
CA ARG A 10 -0.31 -5.42 -3.52
C ARG A 10 -0.99 -4.35 -2.67
N ARG A 11 -2.27 -4.56 -2.34
CA ARG A 11 -3.06 -3.64 -1.50
C ARG A 11 -2.43 -3.39 -0.13
N PHE A 12 -1.86 -4.41 0.51
CA PHE A 12 -1.18 -4.25 1.81
C PHE A 12 0.12 -3.43 1.74
N VAL A 13 0.69 -3.23 0.55
CA VAL A 13 1.84 -2.35 0.33
C VAL A 13 1.36 -0.92 0.08
N LEU A 14 0.37 -0.76 -0.79
CA LEU A 14 -0.12 0.57 -1.20
C LEU A 14 -0.94 1.27 -0.12
N THR A 15 -1.68 0.53 0.71
CA THR A 15 -2.47 1.12 1.81
C THR A 15 -1.60 1.96 2.77
N PRO A 16 -0.55 1.41 3.41
CA PRO A 16 0.32 2.21 4.26
C PRO A 16 1.18 3.22 3.48
N LEU A 17 1.48 2.97 2.19
CA LEU A 17 2.22 3.93 1.37
C LEU A 17 1.39 5.20 1.11
N GLU A 18 0.10 5.06 0.84
CA GLU A 18 -0.80 6.19 0.63
C GLU A 18 -0.93 7.07 1.88
N GLU A 19 -0.85 6.48 3.08
CA GLU A 19 -0.90 7.20 4.35
C GLU A 19 0.32 8.14 4.55
N VAL A 20 1.49 7.79 4.01
CA VAL A 20 2.75 8.51 4.28
C VAL A 20 3.36 9.21 3.06
N ALA A 21 3.02 8.79 1.85
CA ALA A 21 3.55 9.33 0.59
C ALA A 21 2.55 9.07 -0.57
N PRO A 22 1.35 9.68 -0.55
CA PRO A 22 0.31 9.43 -1.55
C PRO A 22 0.74 9.72 -2.99
N GLU A 23 1.66 10.67 -3.21
CA GLU A 23 2.23 11.00 -4.51
C GLU A 23 3.06 9.87 -5.15
N ARG A 24 3.34 8.81 -4.38
CA ARG A 24 4.04 7.60 -4.86
C ARG A 24 3.10 6.45 -5.22
N CYS A 25 1.81 6.59 -4.96
CA CYS A 25 0.81 5.60 -5.32
C CYS A 25 0.41 5.78 -6.80
N PRO A 26 0.18 4.68 -7.55
CA PRO A 26 -0.44 4.77 -8.86
C PRO A 26 -1.87 5.31 -8.77
N ASP A 27 -2.29 6.07 -9.77
CA ASP A 27 -3.67 6.56 -9.86
C ASP A 27 -4.67 5.39 -9.92
N GLY A 28 -5.80 5.51 -9.22
CA GLY A 28 -6.89 4.53 -9.25
C GLY A 28 -6.55 3.14 -8.68
N TRP A 29 -5.42 2.99 -7.96
CA TRP A 29 -4.98 1.69 -7.44
C TRP A 29 -6.01 0.99 -6.55
N ARG A 30 -6.84 1.76 -5.83
CA ARG A 30 -7.88 1.25 -4.94
C ARG A 30 -8.96 0.47 -5.67
N ASP A 31 -9.26 0.84 -6.92
CA ASP A 31 -10.26 0.17 -7.75
C ASP A 31 -9.65 -0.96 -8.57
N ALA A 32 -8.37 -0.83 -8.93
CA ALA A 32 -7.66 -1.80 -9.77
C ALA A 32 -7.25 -3.09 -9.04
N LEU A 33 -6.99 -3.03 -7.72
CA LEU A 33 -6.55 -4.18 -6.96
C LEU A 33 -7.72 -4.93 -6.28
N PRO A 34 -7.63 -6.27 -6.16
CA PRO A 34 -8.63 -7.05 -5.43
C PRO A 34 -8.97 -6.47 -4.06
N PRO A 35 -10.23 -6.61 -3.60
CA PRO A 35 -10.60 -6.19 -2.26
C PRO A 35 -9.96 -7.14 -1.24
N ASP A 36 -8.85 -6.69 -0.65
CA ASP A 36 -8.23 -7.32 0.51
C ASP A 36 -8.41 -6.41 1.73
N GLU A 37 -8.61 -6.99 2.91
CA GLU A 37 -8.72 -6.23 4.15
C GLU A 37 -7.33 -5.83 4.66
N VAL A 38 -7.14 -4.53 4.94
CA VAL A 38 -5.94 -3.99 5.60
C VAL A 38 -6.38 -3.29 6.87
N THR A 39 -5.95 -3.81 8.02
CA THR A 39 -6.34 -3.28 9.34
C THR A 39 -5.15 -2.63 10.06
N PRO A 40 -5.26 -1.37 10.51
CA PRO A 40 -4.26 -0.74 11.35
C PRO A 40 -4.08 -1.51 12.67
N ARG A 41 -2.83 -1.77 13.08
CA ARG A 41 -2.50 -2.45 14.35
C ARG A 41 -2.04 -1.50 15.46
N GLY A 42 -2.18 -0.20 15.23
CA GLY A 42 -1.65 0.84 16.11
C GLY A 42 -0.13 0.96 16.02
N GLN A 43 0.45 1.76 16.91
CA GLN A 43 1.90 1.94 16.97
C GLN A 43 2.59 0.67 17.47
N LEU A 44 3.73 0.34 16.86
CA LEU A 44 4.64 -0.67 17.37
C LEU A 44 5.20 -0.20 18.72
N ARG A 45 4.82 -0.88 19.80
CA ARG A 45 5.40 -0.64 21.13
C ARG A 45 6.80 -1.27 21.15
N ARG A 46 7.77 -0.53 21.69
CA ARG A 46 9.14 -1.03 21.94
C ARG A 46 9.20 -1.76 23.27
#